data_AF-A0AA88W2A6-F1
#
_entry.id   AF-A0AA88W2A6-F1
#
_cell.length_a   1.000
_cell.length_b   1.000
_cell.length_c   1.000
_cell.angle_alpha   90.00
_cell.angle_beta   90.00
_cell.angle_gamma   90.00
#
_symmetry.space_group_name_H-M   'P 1'
#
loop_
_entity.id
_entity.type
_entity.pdbx_description
1 polymer ?
#
loop_
_entity_poly.entity_id
_entity_poly.type
_entity_poly.pdbx_seq_one_letter_code
_entity_poly.pdbx_strand_id
1 'polypeptide(L)'
;MGHPLMIGPQSKRDRVQEALSAHSNELVSLFSSGMLSDQSMPIIFTMARLNRVKNLTGLVECYSKNFKLREQANLVVVGGYFDVKKSTDREEIIEIEKMHGLMKRYNLHGHFRWIAAQMNRARNGELYRHIADKRGVFVQPAFYEAFGLTVVEAMTCGLPTFATCHGGPAEIIEHDISGFHIDPHQPDQVAKLLVDFFERCREDPGYWNNISDAGLKGIYERYTWKIYSQRLLTLAGVYGFWKYASELERRETQRYLEMFYILKYQDLVSSHGQDIRSIATPPDDFPNAGCSPFPALNEVIFLSHAQT
;
A
#
# COMPACT_ATOMS: atom_id res chain seq x y z
N MET A 1 -12.28 34.83 36.19
CA MET A 1 -12.41 34.92 34.71
C MET A 1 -11.38 33.99 34.10
N GLY A 2 -11.75 32.73 33.88
CA GLY A 2 -10.91 31.76 33.20
C GLY A 2 -11.19 31.84 31.71
N HIS A 3 -10.20 32.26 30.94
CA HIS A 3 -10.24 32.16 29.48
C HIS A 3 -10.16 30.68 29.08
N PRO A 4 -11.09 30.16 28.27
CA PRO A 4 -10.90 28.85 27.65
C PRO A 4 -9.79 28.98 26.60
N LEU A 5 -8.76 28.15 26.73
CA LEU A 5 -7.74 27.92 25.70
C LEU A 5 -8.44 27.40 24.44
N MET A 6 -8.59 28.27 23.44
CA MET A 6 -9.00 27.91 22.09
C MET A 6 -7.84 27.17 21.42
N ILE A 7 -7.88 25.84 21.44
CA ILE A 7 -7.00 25.01 20.60
C ILE A 7 -7.51 25.16 19.16
N GLY A 8 -6.80 25.95 18.34
CA GLY A 8 -7.10 26.10 16.92
C GLY A 8 -6.95 24.76 16.16
N PRO A 9 -7.53 24.63 14.96
CA PRO A 9 -7.41 23.41 14.15
C PRO A 9 -5.95 23.22 13.70
N GLN A 10 -5.24 22.29 14.34
CA GLN A 10 -3.91 21.81 13.93
C GLN A 10 -3.91 21.39 12.44
N SER A 11 -2.89 21.81 11.68
CA SER A 11 -2.75 21.45 10.26
C SER A 11 -2.57 19.94 10.08
N LYS A 12 -2.99 19.39 8.93
CA LYS A 12 -2.76 17.97 8.59
C LYS A 12 -1.27 17.60 8.64
N ARG A 13 -0.38 18.55 8.28
CA ARG A 13 1.08 18.40 8.38
C ARG A 13 1.56 18.28 9.83
N ASP A 14 1.02 19.12 10.72
CA ASP A 14 1.38 19.10 12.15
C ASP A 14 1.07 17.75 12.78
N ARG A 15 -0.05 17.12 12.38
CA ARG A 15 -0.44 15.77 12.85
C ARG A 15 0.44 14.64 12.32
N VAL A 16 0.98 14.78 11.09
CA VAL A 16 1.95 13.81 10.54
C VAL A 16 3.28 13.94 11.28
N GLN A 17 3.74 15.17 11.50
CA GLN A 17 4.93 15.45 12.30
C GLN A 17 4.77 14.89 13.71
N GLU A 18 3.61 15.09 14.35
CA GLU A 18 3.32 14.56 15.68
C GLU A 18 3.39 13.02 15.72
N ALA A 19 2.81 12.33 14.74
CA ALA A 19 2.85 10.88 14.65
C ALA A 19 4.27 10.31 14.48
N LEU A 20 5.18 11.08 13.85
CA LEU A 20 6.59 10.73 13.69
C LEU A 20 7.47 11.23 14.85
N SER A 21 6.96 12.16 15.66
CA SER A 21 7.72 12.81 16.74
C SER A 21 7.98 11.87 17.92
N ALA A 22 9.07 12.14 18.65
CA ALA A 22 9.52 11.35 19.80
C ALA A 22 8.76 11.63 21.12
N HIS A 23 7.73 12.49 21.13
CA HIS A 23 7.07 12.86 22.38
C HIS A 23 6.10 11.77 22.83
N SER A 24 6.53 11.03 23.86
CA SER A 24 5.74 10.03 24.58
C SER A 24 4.67 10.73 25.45
N ASN A 25 3.62 11.26 24.82
CA ASN A 25 2.36 11.49 25.50
C ASN A 25 1.53 10.20 25.45
N GLU A 26 0.71 9.91 26.47
CA GLU A 26 -0.16 8.71 26.54
C GLU A 26 -1.05 8.52 25.30
N LEU A 27 -1.36 9.60 24.58
CA LEU A 27 -2.11 9.54 23.32
C LEU A 27 -1.29 8.99 22.15
N VAL A 28 0.02 9.23 22.10
CA VAL A 28 0.90 8.77 21.00
C VAL A 28 1.27 7.29 21.16
N SER A 29 1.36 6.80 22.39
CA SER A 29 1.60 5.37 22.68
C SER A 29 0.40 4.48 22.33
N LEU A 30 -0.81 5.05 22.23
CA LEU A 30 -2.01 4.33 21.74
C LEU A 30 -1.95 4.03 20.23
N PHE A 31 -1.21 4.83 19.46
CA PHE A 31 -1.17 4.76 17.99
C PHE A 31 0.21 4.46 17.40
N SER A 32 1.24 4.32 18.22
CA SER A 32 2.59 3.99 17.78
C SER A 32 3.43 3.29 18.86
N SER A 33 4.35 2.44 18.42
CA SER A 33 5.33 1.73 19.24
C SER A 33 6.76 1.99 18.72
N GLY A 34 7.73 2.09 19.63
CA GLY A 34 9.10 2.49 19.30
C GLY A 34 9.29 4.01 19.26
N MET A 35 10.53 4.44 18.99
CA MET A 35 10.95 5.83 19.02
C MET A 35 12.10 6.05 18.03
N LEU A 36 12.14 7.23 17.41
CA LEU A 36 13.25 7.68 16.56
C LEU A 36 14.08 8.69 17.36
N SER A 37 15.34 8.36 17.64
CA SER A 37 16.26 9.21 18.41
C SER A 37 16.75 10.38 17.56
N ASP A 38 17.21 10.10 16.34
CA ASP A 38 17.60 11.13 15.37
C ASP A 38 16.52 11.28 14.30
N GLN A 39 15.74 12.35 14.37
CA GLN A 39 14.66 12.63 13.41
C GLN A 39 15.14 13.34 12.13
N SER A 40 16.43 13.68 12.04
CA SER A 40 17.05 14.31 10.87
C SER A 40 17.46 13.29 9.80
N MET A 41 17.67 12.03 10.21
CA MET A 41 17.98 10.94 9.30
C MET A 41 16.84 10.69 8.31
N PRO A 42 17.15 10.29 7.06
CA PRO A 42 16.19 9.77 6.10
C PRO A 42 15.37 8.62 6.67
N ILE A 43 14.19 8.41 6.10
CA ILE A 43 13.26 7.37 6.55
C ILE A 43 13.06 6.33 5.45
N ILE A 44 13.29 5.07 5.79
CA ILE A 44 12.78 3.91 5.06
C ILE A 44 11.34 3.71 5.52
N PHE A 45 10.39 3.89 4.60
CA PHE A 45 8.97 3.87 4.89
C PHE A 45 8.29 2.68 4.23
N THR A 46 7.39 2.02 4.95
CA THR A 46 6.48 1.03 4.37
C THR A 46 5.10 1.16 5.01
N MET A 47 4.06 0.90 4.21
CA MET A 47 2.68 0.91 4.67
C MET A 47 1.91 -0.22 3.97
N ALA A 48 1.39 -1.16 4.75
CA ALA A 48 0.55 -2.25 4.25
C ALA A 48 -0.26 -2.90 5.38
N ARG A 49 -1.16 -3.81 5.02
CA ARG A 49 -1.74 -4.77 5.97
C ARG A 49 -0.64 -5.64 6.58
N LEU A 50 -0.79 -5.96 7.85
CA LEU A 50 0.16 -6.81 8.56
C LEU A 50 -0.26 -8.28 8.41
N ASN A 51 0.31 -8.96 7.43
CA ASN A 51 0.10 -10.39 7.21
C ASN A 51 1.37 -11.02 6.58
N ARG A 52 1.35 -12.35 6.45
CA ARG A 52 2.52 -13.11 6.00
C ARG A 52 2.96 -12.72 4.59
N VAL A 53 2.02 -12.51 3.68
CA VAL A 53 2.33 -12.20 2.27
C VAL A 53 2.98 -10.83 2.12
N LYS A 54 2.50 -9.83 2.87
CA LYS A 54 3.07 -8.46 2.86
C LYS A 54 4.46 -8.39 3.49
N ASN A 55 4.80 -9.33 4.37
CA ASN A 55 6.17 -9.56 4.85
C ASN A 55 6.84 -8.31 5.49
N LEU A 56 6.06 -7.50 6.20
CA LEU A 56 6.58 -6.31 6.88
C LEU A 56 7.61 -6.69 7.97
N THR A 57 7.39 -7.81 8.67
CA THR A 57 8.33 -8.32 9.66
C THR A 57 9.65 -8.79 9.03
N GLY A 58 9.63 -9.29 7.78
CA GLY A 58 10.84 -9.64 7.04
C GLY A 58 11.70 -8.42 6.73
N LEU A 59 11.08 -7.30 6.34
CA LEU A 59 11.80 -6.02 6.18
C LEU A 59 12.40 -5.53 7.50
N VAL A 60 11.65 -5.62 8.60
CA VAL A 60 12.16 -5.25 9.93
C VAL A 60 13.36 -6.11 10.31
N GLU A 61 13.30 -7.43 10.10
CA GLU A 61 14.43 -8.32 10.36
C GLU A 61 15.65 -8.00 9.48
N CYS A 62 15.43 -7.76 8.17
CA CYS A 62 16.44 -7.33 7.21
C CYS A 62 17.16 -6.05 7.67
N TYR A 63 16.39 -5.02 8.00
CA TYR A 63 16.91 -3.75 8.54
C TYR A 63 17.66 -3.96 9.87
N SER A 64 17.10 -4.79 10.75
CA SER A 64 17.66 -5.03 12.09
C SER A 64 19.04 -5.66 12.06
N LYS A 65 19.29 -6.56 11.11
CA LYS A 65 20.57 -7.28 10.94
C LYS A 65 21.67 -6.42 10.32
N ASN A 66 21.32 -5.40 9.54
CA ASN A 66 22.30 -4.57 8.85
C ASN A 66 22.59 -3.28 9.63
N PHE A 67 23.70 -3.26 10.36
CA PHE A 67 24.11 -2.11 11.17
C PHE A 67 24.37 -0.85 10.33
N LYS A 68 25.01 -0.99 9.16
CA LYS A 68 25.26 0.14 8.25
C LYS A 68 23.96 0.80 7.79
N LEU A 69 22.92 0.01 7.51
CA LEU A 69 21.62 0.55 7.11
C LEU A 69 20.97 1.35 8.25
N ARG A 70 21.08 0.87 9.49
CA ARG A 70 20.57 1.55 10.70
C ARG A 70 21.28 2.87 11.01
N GLU A 71 22.55 3.02 10.60
CA GLU A 71 23.29 4.28 10.71
C GLU A 71 22.90 5.31 9.65
N GLN A 72 22.31 4.87 8.53
CA GLN A 72 22.00 5.73 7.39
C GLN A 72 20.55 6.20 7.34
N ALA A 73 19.61 5.39 7.82
CA ALA A 73 18.20 5.74 7.80
C ALA A 73 17.44 5.11 8.97
N ASN A 74 16.34 5.75 9.36
CA ASN A 74 15.36 5.19 10.29
C ASN A 74 14.37 4.30 9.56
N LEU A 75 13.82 3.29 10.23
CA LEU A 75 12.74 2.47 9.69
C LEU A 75 11.38 2.86 10.30
N VAL A 76 10.42 3.19 9.44
CA VAL A 76 9.03 3.45 9.82
C VAL A 76 8.11 2.46 9.11
N VAL A 77 7.40 1.67 9.90
CA VAL A 77 6.41 0.69 9.41
C VAL A 77 5.03 1.12 9.84
N VAL A 78 4.09 1.23 8.89
CA VAL A 78 2.67 1.44 9.16
C VAL A 78 1.90 0.17 8.82
N GLY A 79 1.24 -0.43 9.80
CA GLY A 79 0.45 -1.63 9.53
C GLY A 79 -0.02 -2.34 10.79
N GLY A 80 -1.23 -2.90 10.72
CA GLY A 80 -1.86 -3.68 11.77
C GLY A 80 -2.04 -2.98 13.11
N TYR A 81 -2.28 -3.78 14.15
CA TYR A 81 -2.40 -3.36 15.55
C TYR A 81 -1.15 -3.72 16.36
N PHE A 82 -0.93 -3.07 17.50
CA PHE A 82 0.17 -3.45 18.40
C PHE A 82 -0.18 -4.57 19.36
N ASP A 83 -1.46 -4.70 19.72
CA ASP A 83 -1.93 -5.69 20.68
C ASP A 83 -2.65 -6.81 19.93
N VAL A 84 -2.19 -8.05 20.13
CA VAL A 84 -2.80 -9.25 19.59
C VAL A 84 -4.28 -9.35 19.93
N LYS A 85 -4.71 -8.83 21.09
CA LYS A 85 -6.11 -8.87 21.53
C LYS A 85 -7.05 -8.01 20.67
N LYS A 86 -6.50 -7.07 19.90
CA LYS A 86 -7.28 -6.20 19.00
C LYS A 86 -7.51 -6.83 17.63
N SER A 87 -6.80 -7.91 17.30
CA SER A 87 -6.99 -8.62 16.04
C SER A 87 -7.77 -9.91 16.24
N THR A 88 -8.63 -10.23 15.29
CA THR A 88 -9.29 -11.53 15.16
C THR A 88 -8.68 -12.37 14.05
N ASP A 89 -7.75 -11.79 13.27
CA ASP A 89 -7.07 -12.47 12.17
C ASP A 89 -5.83 -13.22 12.68
N ARG A 90 -5.75 -14.51 12.34
CA ARG A 90 -4.67 -15.37 12.84
C ARG A 90 -3.31 -15.00 12.26
N GLU A 91 -3.25 -14.58 10.99
CA GLU A 91 -1.99 -14.18 10.37
C GLU A 91 -1.48 -12.88 10.98
N GLU A 92 -2.36 -11.89 11.16
CA GLU A 92 -2.01 -10.64 11.82
C GLU A 92 -1.51 -10.86 13.25
N ILE A 93 -2.17 -11.70 14.06
CA ILE A 93 -1.72 -12.03 15.42
C ILE A 93 -0.27 -12.57 15.41
N ILE A 94 0.03 -13.53 14.53
CA ILE A 94 1.36 -14.12 14.41
C ILE A 94 2.40 -13.06 14.02
N GLU A 95 2.06 -12.19 13.08
CA GLU A 95 2.96 -11.12 12.63
C GLU A 95 3.16 -10.04 13.70
N ILE A 96 2.16 -9.74 14.53
CA ILE A 96 2.28 -8.86 15.70
C ILE A 96 3.28 -9.44 16.71
N GLU A 97 3.15 -10.72 17.05
CA GLU A 97 4.05 -11.39 17.98
C GLU A 97 5.50 -11.39 17.45
N LYS A 98 5.66 -11.66 16.15
CA LYS A 98 6.96 -11.61 15.48
C LYS A 98 7.55 -10.21 15.49
N MET A 99 6.75 -9.16 15.24
CA MET A 99 7.19 -7.77 15.29
C MET A 99 7.74 -7.40 16.67
N HIS A 100 7.01 -7.71 17.75
CA HIS A 100 7.48 -7.50 19.13
C HIS A 100 8.75 -8.30 19.43
N GLY A 101 8.81 -9.55 18.98
CA GLY A 101 10.00 -10.40 19.11
C GLY A 101 11.23 -9.79 18.46
N LEU A 102 11.10 -9.23 17.25
CA LEU A 102 12.19 -8.56 16.53
C LEU A 102 12.64 -7.27 17.25
N MET A 103 11.69 -6.45 17.69
CA MET A 103 11.98 -5.22 18.43
C MET A 103 12.80 -5.50 19.69
N LYS A 104 12.41 -6.54 20.45
CA LYS A 104 13.12 -6.96 21.66
C LYS A 104 14.48 -7.60 21.36
N ARG A 105 14.55 -8.47 20.34
CA ARG A 105 15.77 -9.21 19.98
C ARG A 105 16.89 -8.30 19.49
N TYR A 106 16.55 -7.31 18.65
CA TYR A 106 17.55 -6.46 17.98
C TYR A 106 17.72 -5.07 18.61
N ASN A 107 17.03 -4.82 19.73
CA ASN A 107 17.05 -3.55 20.45
C ASN A 107 16.88 -2.35 19.50
N LEU A 108 15.72 -2.27 18.85
CA LEU A 108 15.45 -1.28 17.81
C LEU A 108 15.07 0.11 18.34
N HIS A 109 15.26 0.35 19.65
CA HIS A 109 15.02 1.64 20.27
C HIS A 109 15.88 2.72 19.59
N GLY A 110 15.24 3.82 19.18
CA GLY A 110 15.90 4.97 18.55
C GLY A 110 16.00 4.91 17.02
N HIS A 111 15.78 3.75 16.41
CA HIS A 111 15.96 3.53 14.97
C HIS A 111 14.70 3.04 14.26
N PHE A 112 13.65 2.70 15.01
CA PHE A 112 12.45 2.07 14.49
C PHE A 112 11.19 2.69 15.10
N ARG A 113 10.20 2.93 14.23
CA ARG A 113 8.86 3.34 14.62
C ARG A 113 7.84 2.45 13.92
N TRP A 114 7.00 1.80 14.71
CA TRP A 114 5.84 1.07 14.23
C TRP A 114 4.58 1.91 14.51
N ILE A 115 3.80 2.19 13.48
CA ILE A 115 2.58 3.00 13.55
C ILE A 115 1.40 2.09 13.18
N ALA A 116 0.28 2.25 13.89
CA ALA A 116 -0.91 1.44 13.66
C ALA A 116 -1.49 1.77 12.28
N ALA A 117 -2.27 0.84 11.71
CA ALA A 117 -2.94 1.04 10.43
C ALA A 117 -3.65 2.41 10.34
N GLN A 118 -3.41 3.13 9.24
CA GLN A 118 -3.95 4.48 9.03
C GLN A 118 -5.11 4.46 8.04
N MET A 119 -6.31 4.81 8.50
CA MET A 119 -7.53 4.78 7.68
C MET A 119 -7.81 6.10 6.94
N ASN A 120 -7.11 7.19 7.28
CA ASN A 120 -7.35 8.50 6.69
C ASN A 120 -6.45 8.74 5.48
N ARG A 121 -7.00 8.54 4.28
CA ARG A 121 -6.28 8.68 3.00
C ARG A 121 -5.63 10.05 2.79
N ALA A 122 -6.32 11.14 3.16
CA ALA A 122 -5.77 12.48 2.99
C ALA A 122 -4.53 12.70 3.87
N ARG A 123 -4.52 12.13 5.08
CA ARG A 123 -3.35 12.13 5.96
C ARG A 123 -2.25 11.20 5.43
N ASN A 124 -2.60 10.06 4.86
CA ASN A 124 -1.61 9.13 4.27
C ASN A 124 -0.86 9.79 3.10
N GLY A 125 -1.54 10.57 2.26
CA GLY A 125 -0.88 11.34 1.20
C GLY A 125 0.13 12.37 1.73
N GLU A 126 -0.21 13.08 2.82
CA GLU A 126 0.76 13.97 3.50
C GLU A 126 1.90 13.18 4.15
N LEU A 127 1.66 11.98 4.66
CA LEU A 127 2.71 11.12 5.20
C LEU A 127 3.73 10.77 4.13
N TYR A 128 3.31 10.28 2.95
CA TYR A 128 4.21 10.01 1.83
C TYR A 128 5.05 11.24 1.46
N ARG A 129 4.41 12.41 1.29
CA ARG A 129 5.11 13.67 0.98
C ARG A 129 6.10 14.08 2.07
N HIS A 130 5.73 13.93 3.33
CA HIS A 130 6.61 14.25 4.44
C HIS A 130 7.85 13.35 4.48
N ILE A 131 7.72 12.07 4.13
CA ILE A 131 8.88 11.19 3.98
C ILE A 131 9.76 11.63 2.80
N ALA A 132 9.15 12.03 1.68
CA ALA A 132 9.88 12.55 0.52
C ALA A 132 10.66 13.84 0.84
N ASP A 133 10.07 14.77 1.61
CA ASP A 133 10.74 15.99 2.08
C ASP A 133 12.01 15.68 2.89
N LYS A 134 12.03 14.55 3.60
CA LYS A 134 13.19 14.05 4.37
C LYS A 134 14.15 13.17 3.56
N ARG A 135 14.01 13.14 2.23
CA ARG A 135 14.81 12.30 1.33
C ARG A 135 14.76 10.80 1.71
N GLY A 136 13.62 10.36 2.21
CA GLY A 136 13.37 8.95 2.51
C GLY A 136 13.14 8.11 1.26
N VAL A 137 12.73 6.86 1.47
CA VAL A 137 12.38 5.90 0.41
C VAL A 137 11.16 5.08 0.82
N PHE A 138 10.42 4.55 -0.14
CA PHE A 138 9.36 3.57 0.11
C PHE A 138 9.87 2.15 -0.16
N VAL A 139 9.50 1.19 0.69
CA VAL A 139 9.84 -0.22 0.50
C VAL A 139 8.59 -1.09 0.55
N GLN A 140 8.37 -1.91 -0.48
CA GLN A 140 7.32 -2.92 -0.52
C GLN A 140 7.92 -4.34 -0.54
N PRO A 141 8.09 -4.98 0.63
CA PRO A 141 8.88 -6.22 0.80
C PRO A 141 8.05 -7.51 0.63
N ALA A 142 6.87 -7.43 0.01
CA ALA A 142 5.93 -8.55 -0.06
C ALA A 142 6.53 -9.75 -0.79
N PHE A 143 6.26 -10.98 -0.32
CA PHE A 143 6.63 -12.21 -1.04
C PHE A 143 5.98 -12.27 -2.42
N TYR A 144 4.78 -11.71 -2.54
CA TYR A 144 4.09 -11.52 -3.80
C TYR A 144 3.17 -10.31 -3.67
N GLU A 145 3.13 -9.45 -4.70
CA GLU A 145 2.22 -8.31 -4.76
C GLU A 145 1.48 -8.33 -6.09
N ALA A 146 0.15 -8.49 -6.08
CA ALA A 146 -0.61 -8.62 -7.31
C ALA A 146 -0.55 -7.36 -8.19
N PHE A 147 -0.63 -6.18 -7.57
CA PHE A 147 -0.50 -4.90 -8.27
C PHE A 147 0.40 -3.93 -7.52
N GLY A 148 0.05 -3.60 -6.27
CA GLY A 148 0.84 -2.68 -5.44
C GLY A 148 0.39 -1.22 -5.57
N LEU A 149 -0.84 -0.91 -5.17
CA LEU A 149 -1.33 0.47 -5.13
C LEU A 149 -0.43 1.39 -4.30
N THR A 150 0.15 0.89 -3.20
CA THR A 150 1.07 1.64 -2.36
C THR A 150 2.38 2.00 -3.07
N VAL A 151 2.80 1.20 -4.06
CA VAL A 151 3.93 1.52 -4.95
C VAL A 151 3.58 2.73 -5.83
N VAL A 152 2.40 2.71 -6.45
CA VAL A 152 1.89 3.83 -7.26
C VAL A 152 1.71 5.08 -6.41
N GLU A 153 1.16 4.98 -5.20
CA GLU A 153 0.98 6.10 -4.26
C GLU A 153 2.31 6.74 -3.86
N ALA A 154 3.32 5.92 -3.54
CA ALA A 154 4.66 6.39 -3.20
C ALA A 154 5.32 7.11 -4.40
N MET A 155 5.33 6.49 -5.58
CA MET A 155 5.90 7.07 -6.79
C MET A 155 5.17 8.36 -7.22
N THR A 156 3.84 8.42 -7.06
CA THR A 156 3.05 9.64 -7.32
C THR A 156 3.43 10.79 -6.39
N CYS A 157 3.91 10.48 -5.18
CA CYS A 157 4.39 11.48 -4.23
C CYS A 157 5.88 11.83 -4.43
N GLY A 158 6.54 11.31 -5.48
CA GLY A 158 7.96 11.53 -5.73
C GLY A 158 8.88 10.79 -4.75
N LEU A 159 8.40 9.71 -4.13
CA LEU A 159 9.20 8.93 -3.19
C LEU A 159 9.89 7.77 -3.93
N PRO A 160 11.24 7.74 -4.01
CA PRO A 160 11.97 6.63 -4.60
C PRO A 160 11.54 5.31 -3.96
N THR A 161 11.21 4.33 -4.80
CA THR A 161 10.50 3.13 -4.37
C THR A 161 11.29 1.87 -4.67
N PHE A 162 11.39 0.99 -3.67
CA PHE A 162 11.98 -0.34 -3.72
C PHE A 162 10.84 -1.34 -3.56
N ALA A 163 10.52 -2.12 -4.58
CA ALA A 163 9.40 -3.06 -4.51
C ALA A 163 9.80 -4.48 -4.93
N THR A 164 9.06 -5.46 -4.41
CA THR A 164 9.24 -6.86 -4.77
C THR A 164 9.25 -7.08 -6.28
N CYS A 165 10.16 -7.91 -6.79
CA CYS A 165 10.16 -8.36 -8.18
C CYS A 165 9.09 -9.42 -8.48
N HIS A 166 8.32 -9.87 -7.48
CA HIS A 166 7.30 -10.90 -7.63
C HIS A 166 5.90 -10.29 -7.73
N GLY A 167 5.38 -10.22 -8.95
CA GLY A 167 4.01 -9.77 -9.26
C GLY A 167 3.97 -8.40 -9.95
N GLY A 168 2.91 -7.63 -9.73
CA GLY A 168 2.62 -6.37 -10.40
C GLY A 168 3.71 -5.30 -10.32
N PRO A 169 4.40 -5.08 -9.18
CA PRO A 169 5.44 -4.05 -9.09
C PRO A 169 6.60 -4.24 -10.07
N ALA A 170 6.85 -5.48 -10.53
CA ALA A 170 7.87 -5.79 -11.53
C ALA A 170 7.59 -5.16 -12.91
N GLU A 171 6.33 -4.84 -13.21
CA GLU A 171 5.93 -4.11 -14.42
C GLU A 171 5.87 -2.60 -14.20
N ILE A 172 5.50 -2.18 -12.98
CA ILE A 172 5.34 -0.77 -12.61
C ILE A 172 6.69 -0.04 -12.57
N ILE A 173 7.73 -0.71 -12.06
CA ILE A 173 9.05 -0.14 -11.87
C ILE A 173 10.00 -0.58 -12.98
N GLU A 174 10.74 0.39 -13.54
CA GLU A 174 11.92 0.14 -14.33
C GLU A 174 13.15 0.22 -13.42
N HIS A 175 13.82 -0.92 -13.23
CA HIS A 175 14.92 -1.07 -12.27
C HIS A 175 16.08 -0.09 -12.54
N ASP A 176 16.54 0.60 -11.50
CA ASP A 176 17.62 1.61 -11.53
C ASP A 176 17.30 2.86 -12.39
N ILE A 177 16.04 2.99 -12.83
CA ILE A 177 15.56 4.14 -13.62
C ILE A 177 14.44 4.85 -12.86
N SER A 178 13.30 4.18 -12.67
CA SER A 178 12.12 4.76 -12.01
C SER A 178 11.93 4.26 -10.56
N GLY A 179 12.82 3.39 -10.10
CA GLY A 179 12.79 2.73 -8.80
C GLY A 179 13.67 1.49 -8.81
N PHE A 180 13.51 0.63 -7.80
CA PHE A 180 14.33 -0.56 -7.63
C PHE A 180 13.48 -1.81 -7.38
N HIS A 181 13.96 -2.93 -7.91
CA HIS A 181 13.42 -4.24 -7.61
C HIS A 181 14.21 -4.87 -6.47
N ILE A 182 13.49 -5.49 -5.54
CA ILE A 182 14.05 -6.24 -4.42
C ILE A 182 13.50 -7.67 -4.43
N ASP A 183 14.32 -8.65 -4.04
CA ASP A 183 13.87 -10.02 -3.83
C ASP A 183 13.69 -10.28 -2.33
N PRO A 184 12.45 -10.46 -1.84
CA PRO A 184 12.17 -10.70 -0.42
C PRO A 184 12.78 -11.99 0.12
N HIS A 185 13.21 -12.92 -0.75
CA HIS A 185 13.93 -14.13 -0.37
C HIS A 185 15.43 -13.91 -0.15
N GLN A 186 15.96 -12.75 -0.50
CA GLN A 186 17.39 -12.39 -0.40
C GLN A 186 17.59 -11.12 0.45
N PRO A 187 17.21 -11.15 1.74
CA PRO A 187 17.18 -9.94 2.59
C PRO A 187 18.53 -9.23 2.69
N ASP A 188 19.65 -9.95 2.69
CA ASP A 188 20.98 -9.32 2.75
C ASP A 188 21.28 -8.46 1.51
N GLN A 189 20.78 -8.88 0.33
CA GLN A 189 20.90 -8.08 -0.90
C GLN A 189 19.96 -6.88 -0.88
N VAL A 190 18.76 -7.02 -0.32
CA VAL A 190 17.84 -5.89 -0.12
C VAL A 190 18.48 -4.84 0.79
N ALA A 191 19.05 -5.26 1.92
CA ALA A 191 19.74 -4.34 2.82
C ALA A 191 20.93 -3.67 2.16
N LYS A 192 21.74 -4.42 1.40
CA LYS A 192 22.88 -3.88 0.66
C LYS A 192 22.41 -2.83 -0.36
N LEU A 193 21.38 -3.13 -1.14
CA LEU A 193 20.86 -2.21 -2.16
C LEU A 193 20.37 -0.89 -1.54
N LEU A 194 19.71 -0.96 -0.38
CA LEU A 194 19.29 0.24 0.35
C LEU A 194 20.49 1.04 0.88
N VAL A 195 21.51 0.37 1.41
CA VAL A 195 22.78 1.01 1.83
C VAL A 195 23.45 1.72 0.66
N ASP A 196 23.65 1.01 -0.45
CA ASP A 196 24.31 1.52 -1.65
C ASP A 196 23.54 2.74 -2.21
N PHE A 197 22.20 2.71 -2.16
CA PHE A 197 21.36 3.84 -2.56
C PHE A 197 21.58 5.09 -1.70
N PHE A 198 21.56 4.94 -0.37
CA PHE A 198 21.77 6.08 0.53
C PHE A 198 23.20 6.61 0.49
N GLU A 199 24.20 5.73 0.30
CA GLU A 199 25.58 6.11 0.03
C GLU A 199 25.68 6.95 -1.25
N ARG A 200 25.11 6.47 -2.35
CA ARG A 200 25.09 7.21 -3.62
C ARG A 200 24.37 8.55 -3.52
N CYS A 201 23.27 8.64 -2.77
CA CYS A 201 22.58 9.91 -2.53
C CYS A 201 23.43 10.93 -1.74
N ARG A 202 24.38 10.47 -0.90
CA ARG A 202 25.30 11.36 -0.19
C ARG A 202 26.45 11.84 -1.07
N GLU A 203 26.91 11.00 -1.99
CA GLU A 203 27.94 11.32 -2.97
C GLU A 203 27.42 12.24 -4.09
N ASP A 204 26.21 11.95 -4.58
CA ASP A 204 25.49 12.73 -5.59
C ASP A 204 24.09 13.12 -5.06
N PRO A 205 23.94 14.33 -4.50
CA PRO A 205 22.65 14.83 -4.02
C PRO A 205 21.57 14.93 -5.11
N GLY A 206 21.94 14.95 -6.40
CA GLY A 206 21.01 14.93 -7.52
C GLY A 206 20.39 13.56 -7.77
N TYR A 207 21.06 12.49 -7.34
CA TYR A 207 20.65 11.11 -7.62
C TYR A 207 19.24 10.78 -7.11
N TRP A 208 18.92 11.20 -5.87
CA TRP A 208 17.59 10.98 -5.30
C TRP A 208 16.49 11.64 -6.13
N ASN A 209 16.73 12.89 -6.59
CA ASN A 209 15.75 13.63 -7.41
C ASN A 209 15.57 12.97 -8.77
N ASN A 210 16.64 12.48 -9.39
CA ASN A 210 16.57 11.78 -10.68
C ASN A 210 15.65 10.55 -10.62
N ILE A 211 15.80 9.71 -9.58
CA ILE A 211 14.94 8.53 -9.39
C ILE A 211 13.49 8.95 -9.07
N SER A 212 13.30 9.97 -8.23
CA SER A 212 11.99 10.55 -7.92
C SER A 212 11.27 11.01 -9.17
N ASP A 213 11.93 11.83 -10.00
CA ASP A 213 11.34 12.43 -11.21
C ASP A 213 11.03 11.37 -12.27
N ALA A 214 11.90 10.37 -12.43
CA ALA A 214 11.67 9.23 -13.32
C ALA A 214 10.48 8.38 -12.85
N GLY A 215 10.37 8.11 -11.54
CA GLY A 215 9.24 7.42 -10.93
C GLY A 215 7.92 8.16 -11.17
N LEU A 216 7.91 9.47 -10.89
CA LEU A 216 6.76 10.34 -11.11
C LEU A 216 6.31 10.32 -12.58
N LYS A 217 7.25 10.48 -13.50
CA LYS A 217 7.00 10.45 -14.95
C LYS A 217 6.38 9.12 -15.39
N GLY A 218 6.95 7.99 -14.95
CA GLY A 218 6.45 6.66 -15.28
C GLY A 218 4.99 6.43 -14.87
N ILE A 219 4.59 6.94 -13.70
CA ILE A 219 3.20 6.89 -13.25
C ILE A 219 2.28 7.72 -14.16
N TYR A 220 2.62 8.99 -14.42
CA TYR A 220 1.77 9.87 -15.23
C TYR A 220 1.56 9.37 -16.67
N GLU A 221 2.54 8.65 -17.23
CA GLU A 221 2.46 8.11 -18.60
C GLU A 221 1.58 6.85 -18.72
N ARG A 222 1.51 6.02 -17.67
CA ARG A 222 0.90 4.68 -17.78
C ARG A 222 -0.24 4.44 -16.82
N TYR A 223 -0.10 4.90 -15.59
CA TYR A 223 -1.00 4.61 -14.49
C TYR A 223 -1.72 5.91 -14.15
N THR A 224 -2.79 6.25 -14.90
CA THR A 224 -3.72 7.32 -14.53
C THR A 224 -5.17 6.93 -14.79
N TRP A 225 -6.09 7.45 -13.97
CA TRP A 225 -7.54 7.20 -14.13
C TRP A 225 -8.10 7.73 -15.45
N LYS A 226 -7.49 8.76 -16.03
CA LYS A 226 -7.85 9.29 -17.34
C LYS A 226 -7.59 8.26 -18.45
N ILE A 227 -6.40 7.66 -18.46
CA ILE A 227 -6.06 6.60 -19.43
C ILE A 227 -6.94 5.38 -19.20
N TYR A 228 -7.17 5.01 -17.93
CA TYR A 228 -8.04 3.89 -17.57
C TYR A 228 -9.47 4.07 -18.08
N SER A 229 -10.11 5.21 -17.80
CA SER A 229 -11.51 5.44 -18.17
C SER A 229 -11.72 5.47 -19.68
N GLN A 230 -10.80 6.07 -20.42
CA GLN A 230 -10.82 6.07 -21.89
C GLN A 230 -10.75 4.66 -22.47
N ARG A 231 -9.83 3.82 -21.96
CA ARG A 231 -9.72 2.41 -22.37
C ARG A 231 -10.97 1.62 -22.00
N LEU A 232 -11.47 1.77 -20.77
CA LEU A 232 -12.65 1.05 -20.31
C LEU A 232 -13.89 1.35 -21.18
N LEU A 233 -14.15 2.63 -21.48
CA LEU A 233 -15.28 3.01 -22.34
C LEU A 233 -15.14 2.47 -23.76
N THR A 234 -13.93 2.49 -24.30
CA THR A 234 -13.63 1.90 -25.62
C THR A 234 -13.91 0.40 -25.64
N LEU A 235 -13.40 -0.33 -24.64
CA LEU A 235 -13.63 -1.77 -24.51
C LEU A 235 -15.11 -2.08 -24.30
N ALA A 236 -15.83 -1.30 -23.49
CA ALA A 236 -17.27 -1.49 -23.28
C ALA A 236 -18.06 -1.35 -24.60
N GLY A 237 -17.73 -0.37 -25.44
CA GLY A 237 -18.33 -0.22 -26.76
C GLY A 237 -18.02 -1.40 -27.69
N VAL A 238 -16.74 -1.76 -27.80
CA VAL A 238 -16.28 -2.86 -28.68
C VAL A 238 -16.87 -4.19 -28.25
N TYR A 239 -16.78 -4.55 -26.97
CA TYR A 239 -17.32 -5.81 -26.46
C TYR A 239 -18.84 -5.82 -26.40
N GLY A 240 -19.49 -4.66 -26.26
CA GLY A 240 -20.94 -4.53 -26.39
C GLY A 240 -21.41 -4.93 -27.79
N PHE A 241 -20.78 -4.38 -28.84
CA PHE A 241 -21.05 -4.76 -30.22
C PHE A 241 -20.71 -6.24 -30.49
N TRP A 242 -19.53 -6.68 -30.07
CA TRP A 242 -19.09 -8.07 -30.27
C TRP A 242 -20.05 -9.08 -29.61
N LYS A 243 -20.56 -8.76 -28.41
CA LYS A 243 -21.53 -9.61 -27.71
C LYS A 243 -22.79 -9.86 -28.54
N TYR A 244 -23.29 -8.83 -29.24
CA TYR A 244 -24.45 -8.97 -30.14
C TYR A 244 -24.09 -9.76 -31.39
N ALA A 245 -22.94 -9.45 -32.01
CA ALA A 245 -22.51 -10.11 -33.24
C ALA A 245 -22.22 -11.62 -33.06
N SER A 246 -21.75 -12.04 -31.88
CA SER A 246 -21.35 -13.42 -31.58
C SER A 246 -22.38 -14.19 -30.74
N GLU A 247 -23.64 -13.76 -30.66
CA GLU A 247 -24.62 -14.28 -29.69
C GLU A 247 -24.93 -15.78 -29.90
N LEU A 248 -25.07 -16.22 -31.16
CA LEU A 248 -25.44 -17.59 -31.50
C LEU A 248 -24.35 -18.61 -31.12
N GLU A 249 -23.07 -18.24 -31.20
CA GLU A 249 -21.93 -19.12 -30.90
C GLU A 249 -21.63 -19.26 -29.39
N ARG A 250 -22.23 -18.40 -28.55
CA ARG A 250 -21.98 -18.39 -27.09
C ARG A 250 -23.00 -19.21 -26.30
N ARG A 251 -24.05 -19.71 -26.94
CA ARG A 251 -25.18 -20.34 -26.25
C ARG A 251 -24.79 -21.65 -25.57
N GLU A 252 -23.97 -22.47 -26.22
CA GLU A 252 -23.47 -23.74 -25.69
C GLU A 252 -22.55 -23.50 -24.49
N THR A 253 -21.61 -22.55 -24.61
CA THR A 253 -20.73 -22.16 -23.50
C THR A 253 -21.53 -21.64 -22.31
N GLN A 254 -22.57 -20.84 -22.56
CA GLN A 254 -23.44 -20.35 -21.50
C GLN A 254 -24.13 -21.49 -20.75
N ARG A 255 -24.72 -22.47 -21.47
CA ARG A 255 -25.35 -23.64 -20.82
C ARG A 255 -24.36 -24.48 -20.03
N TYR A 256 -23.14 -24.63 -20.53
CA TYR A 256 -22.08 -25.34 -19.80
C TYR A 256 -21.71 -24.61 -18.49
N LEU A 257 -21.57 -23.28 -18.52
CA LEU A 257 -21.29 -22.48 -17.33
C LEU A 257 -22.44 -22.50 -16.32
N GLU A 258 -23.69 -22.47 -16.78
CA GLU A 258 -24.88 -22.62 -15.93
C GLU A 258 -24.87 -23.98 -15.23
N MET A 259 -24.64 -25.06 -15.97
CA MET A 259 -24.52 -26.40 -15.42
C MET A 259 -23.37 -26.49 -14.40
N PHE A 260 -22.20 -25.93 -14.71
CA PHE A 260 -21.05 -25.91 -13.80
C PHE A 260 -21.36 -25.15 -12.51
N TYR A 261 -22.01 -23.99 -12.60
CA TYR A 261 -22.42 -23.21 -11.44
C TYR A 261 -23.38 -24.01 -10.54
N ILE A 262 -24.44 -24.56 -11.14
CA ILE A 262 -25.49 -25.27 -10.39
C ILE A 262 -24.96 -26.57 -9.79
N LEU A 263 -24.30 -27.40 -10.59
CA LEU A 263 -23.93 -28.76 -10.16
C LEU A 263 -22.60 -28.85 -9.41
N LYS A 264 -21.73 -27.83 -9.52
CA LYS A 264 -20.41 -27.89 -8.90
C LYS A 264 -20.17 -26.75 -7.92
N TYR A 265 -20.39 -25.51 -8.35
CA TYR A 265 -20.07 -24.37 -7.51
C TYR A 265 -20.99 -24.28 -6.28
N GLN A 266 -22.30 -24.45 -6.47
CA GLN A 266 -23.25 -24.40 -5.34
C GLN A 266 -23.00 -25.50 -4.29
N ASP A 267 -22.64 -26.71 -4.70
CA ASP A 267 -22.29 -27.80 -3.79
C ASP A 267 -21.01 -27.50 -2.98
N LEU A 268 -19.99 -26.94 -3.63
CA LEU A 268 -18.76 -26.51 -2.96
C LEU A 268 -19.02 -25.43 -1.91
N VAL A 269 -19.91 -24.47 -2.20
CA VAL A 269 -20.29 -23.42 -1.25
C VAL A 269 -21.09 -24.01 -0.08
N SER A 270 -22.06 -24.87 -0.38
CA SER A 270 -22.95 -25.48 0.63
C SER A 270 -22.16 -26.38 1.60
N SER A 271 -21.12 -27.06 1.13
CA SER A 271 -20.25 -27.90 1.97
C SER A 271 -19.36 -27.11 2.95
N HIS A 272 -19.20 -25.79 2.76
CA HIS A 272 -18.37 -24.93 3.62
C HIS A 272 -19.18 -24.05 4.60
N GLY A 273 -20.47 -24.32 4.80
CA GLY A 273 -21.21 -23.86 5.97
C GLY A 273 -21.60 -22.37 6.01
N GLN A 274 -21.75 -21.71 4.86
CA GLN A 274 -22.54 -20.47 4.78
C GLN A 274 -23.80 -20.73 3.97
N ASP A 275 -24.95 -20.61 4.63
CA ASP A 275 -26.27 -20.84 4.04
C ASP A 275 -26.65 -19.65 3.14
N ILE A 276 -26.23 -19.70 1.86
CA ILE A 276 -26.44 -18.60 0.87
C ILE A 276 -27.87 -18.58 0.31
N ARG A 277 -28.76 -19.49 0.73
CA ARG A 277 -30.15 -19.55 0.23
C ARG A 277 -30.99 -18.31 0.52
N SER A 278 -30.48 -17.33 1.28
CA SER A 278 -31.12 -16.03 1.53
C SER A 278 -30.69 -14.89 0.58
N ILE A 279 -29.68 -15.08 -0.29
CA ILE A 279 -29.09 -13.96 -1.08
C ILE A 279 -29.47 -14.01 -2.57
N ALA A 280 -29.99 -15.14 -3.07
CA ALA A 280 -30.34 -15.29 -4.48
C ALA A 280 -31.86 -15.32 -4.72
N THR A 281 -32.51 -14.17 -4.54
CA THR A 281 -33.67 -13.85 -5.39
C THR A 281 -33.21 -12.74 -6.35
N PRO A 282 -33.22 -12.96 -7.67
CA PRO A 282 -33.01 -11.85 -8.59
C PRO A 282 -34.17 -10.86 -8.39
N PRO A 283 -33.92 -9.55 -8.27
CA PRO A 283 -35.01 -8.60 -8.38
C PRO A 283 -35.56 -8.70 -9.81
N ASP A 284 -36.79 -9.19 -9.93
CA ASP A 284 -37.61 -8.93 -11.10
C ASP A 284 -37.77 -7.40 -11.19
N ASP A 285 -37.57 -6.86 -12.40
CA ASP A 285 -37.66 -5.44 -12.80
C ASP A 285 -36.42 -4.54 -12.57
N PHE A 286 -35.64 -4.37 -13.64
CA PHE A 286 -34.90 -3.12 -13.89
C PHE A 286 -35.71 -2.24 -14.85
N PRO A 287 -36.32 -1.13 -14.40
CA PRO A 287 -36.89 -0.16 -15.32
C PRO A 287 -35.77 0.69 -15.95
N ASN A 288 -35.91 0.95 -17.26
CA ASN A 288 -35.07 1.85 -18.03
C ASN A 288 -34.98 3.24 -17.35
N ALA A 289 -33.84 3.56 -16.73
CA ALA A 289 -33.54 4.89 -16.24
C ALA A 289 -32.65 5.62 -17.27
N GLY A 290 -33.21 6.68 -17.86
CA GLY A 290 -32.56 7.51 -18.87
C GLY A 290 -31.30 8.20 -18.36
N CYS A 291 -30.34 8.34 -19.28
CA CYS A 291 -29.11 9.09 -19.09
C CYS A 291 -29.39 10.57 -18.78
N SER A 292 -28.81 11.08 -17.70
CA SER A 292 -28.53 12.51 -17.53
C SER A 292 -27.02 12.70 -17.24
N PRO A 293 -26.40 13.80 -17.69
CA PRO A 293 -24.94 13.88 -17.78
C PRO A 293 -24.32 14.27 -16.43
N PHE A 294 -23.35 13.47 -15.98
CA PHE A 294 -22.48 13.85 -14.85
C PHE A 294 -21.44 14.90 -15.28
N PRO A 295 -21.15 15.90 -14.44
CA PRO A 295 -20.18 16.94 -14.76
C PRO A 295 -18.75 16.41 -14.72
N ALA A 296 -17.88 17.00 -15.55
CA ALA A 296 -16.48 16.65 -15.70
C ALA A 296 -15.70 16.88 -14.39
N LEU A 297 -15.10 15.82 -13.85
CA LEU A 297 -14.13 15.87 -12.75
C LEU A 297 -12.73 15.60 -13.31
N ASN A 298 -11.99 16.69 -13.54
CA ASN A 298 -10.55 16.70 -13.79
C ASN A 298 -9.81 16.72 -12.45
N GLU A 299 -9.70 15.59 -11.75
CA GLU A 299 -8.70 15.44 -10.68
C GLU A 299 -8.13 14.02 -10.69
N VAL A 300 -6.80 13.91 -10.80
CA VAL A 300 -6.07 12.65 -10.64
C VAL A 300 -6.09 12.30 -9.15
N ILE A 301 -7.15 11.62 -8.70
CA ILE A 301 -7.22 11.06 -7.35
C ILE A 301 -6.92 9.56 -7.44
N PHE A 302 -5.63 9.20 -7.33
CA PHE A 302 -5.22 7.84 -6.97
C PHE A 302 -5.57 7.57 -5.51
N LEU A 303 -6.85 7.44 -5.18
CA LEU A 303 -7.29 6.97 -3.86
C LEU A 303 -8.48 6.02 -4.05
N SER A 304 -8.19 4.84 -4.61
CA SER A 304 -9.19 3.80 -4.85
C SER A 304 -9.74 3.26 -3.52
N HIS A 305 -11.02 2.87 -3.55
CA HIS A 305 -11.66 2.06 -2.52
C HIS A 305 -11.24 0.59 -2.67
N ALA A 306 -9.95 0.31 -2.50
CA ALA A 306 -9.46 -1.06 -2.44
C ALA A 306 -8.69 -1.25 -1.14
N GLN A 307 -9.43 -1.63 -0.10
CA GLN A 307 -8.96 -2.49 0.99
C GLN A 307 -7.51 -2.22 1.48
N THR A 308 -7.28 -1.03 2.03
CA THR A 308 -6.27 -0.87 3.10
C THR A 308 -6.75 -1.56 4.38
#